data_AF-A0A0C9UCH6-F1
#
_entry.id   AF-A0A0C9UCH6-F1
#
_cell.length_a   1.000
_cell.length_b   1.000
_cell.length_c   1.000
_cell.angle_alpha   90.00
_cell.angle_beta   90.00
_cell.angle_gamma   90.00
#
_symmetry.space_group_name_H-M   'P 1'
#
loop_
_entity.id
_entity.type
_entity.pdbx_description
1 polymer ?
#
loop_
_entity_poly.entity_id
_entity_poly.type
_entity_poly.pdbx_seq_one_letter_code
_entity_poly.pdbx_strand_id
1 'polypeptide(L)'
;MVVTIIASHFPPNTVAPDLGPKLYNGALSSEMPGFKGTIHLHMDVADAANIMMHAERRPTDGGESLAVWDIYRAEDAPKIRDFIRKYFKDECVLIDDLIHSQAFYFDYHTRSLLSREFGVVGWCIYQRLGDAIFIPAGCAYQVFNLADCINVVCDFVSPESMDRCLALTREFREENQKKTWKEEVSQLSTMMRFCWLNLRKTEENMAATDTQ
;
A
#
# COMPACT_ATOMS: atom_id res chain seq x y z
N MET A 1 21.09 -0.72 10.40
CA MET A 1 19.84 -1.43 10.05
C MET A 1 19.83 -1.57 8.55
N VAL A 2 20.36 -2.69 8.03
CA VAL A 2 20.32 -2.97 6.59
C VAL A 2 18.89 -3.40 6.32
N VAL A 3 18.13 -2.57 5.62
CA VAL A 3 16.81 -2.97 5.14
C VAL A 3 17.07 -4.02 4.07
N THR A 4 16.90 -5.30 4.40
CA THR A 4 17.03 -6.40 3.44
C THR A 4 15.82 -6.36 2.51
N ILE A 5 15.88 -5.51 1.48
CA ILE A 5 14.85 -5.44 0.46
C ILE A 5 15.04 -6.68 -0.43
N ILE A 6 14.10 -7.62 -0.41
CA ILE A 6 14.25 -8.89 -1.12
C ILE A 6 14.47 -8.67 -2.63
N ALA A 7 13.82 -7.64 -3.18
CA ALA A 7 13.96 -7.25 -4.58
C ALA A 7 15.39 -6.87 -4.97
N SER A 8 16.24 -6.38 -4.04
CA SER A 8 17.61 -5.96 -4.37
C SER A 8 18.54 -7.12 -4.69
N HIS A 9 18.11 -8.36 -4.48
CA HIS A 9 18.88 -9.55 -4.83
C HIS A 9 18.66 -10.02 -6.27
N PHE A 10 17.86 -9.30 -7.07
CA PHE A 10 17.68 -9.62 -8.48
C PHE A 10 19.00 -9.49 -9.26
N PRO A 11 19.39 -10.51 -10.05
CA PRO A 11 20.58 -10.42 -10.88
C PRO A 11 20.46 -9.31 -11.93
N PRO A 12 21.54 -8.56 -12.22
CA PRO A 12 21.53 -7.48 -13.21
C PRO A 12 21.28 -7.95 -14.65
N ASN A 13 21.42 -9.26 -14.91
CA ASN A 13 21.15 -9.89 -16.20
C ASN A 13 19.71 -10.47 -16.31
N THR A 14 18.81 -10.08 -15.42
CA THR A 14 17.40 -10.50 -15.43
C THR A 14 16.48 -9.29 -15.44
N VAL A 15 15.23 -9.48 -15.91
CA VAL A 15 14.21 -8.43 -15.84
C VAL A 15 13.63 -8.44 -14.43
N ALA A 16 14.01 -7.44 -13.62
CA ALA A 16 13.45 -7.25 -12.29
C ALA A 16 11.98 -6.81 -12.37
N PRO A 17 11.14 -7.15 -11.38
CA PRO A 17 9.80 -6.61 -11.27
C PRO A 17 9.87 -5.08 -11.12
N ASP A 18 8.95 -4.37 -11.79
CA ASP A 18 8.86 -2.92 -11.69
C ASP A 18 8.20 -2.53 -10.35
N LEU A 19 9.05 -2.19 -9.38
CA LEU A 19 8.65 -1.75 -8.03
C LEU A 19 8.68 -0.21 -7.88
N GLY A 20 8.83 0.52 -9.00
CA GLY A 20 8.91 1.99 -9.00
C GLY A 20 10.35 2.54 -8.92
N PRO A 21 10.50 3.87 -8.72
CA PRO A 21 9.54 4.78 -8.11
C PRO A 21 8.36 5.22 -9.00
N LYS A 22 7.20 5.45 -8.38
CA LYS A 22 5.98 6.02 -8.97
C LYS A 22 5.75 7.45 -8.46
N LEU A 23 5.38 8.36 -9.35
CA LEU A 23 5.06 9.75 -9.01
C LEU A 23 3.54 9.96 -8.95
N TYR A 24 3.06 10.54 -7.85
CA TYR A 24 1.66 10.90 -7.66
C TYR A 24 1.53 12.41 -7.52
N ASN A 25 0.73 13.02 -8.41
CA ASN A 25 0.37 14.42 -8.34
C ASN A 25 -1.11 14.51 -7.99
N GLY A 26 -1.44 15.06 -6.82
CA GLY A 26 -2.81 15.13 -6.33
C GLY A 26 -3.19 16.55 -5.95
N ALA A 27 -4.29 17.04 -6.52
CA ALA A 27 -4.86 18.32 -6.11
C ALA A 27 -5.48 18.23 -4.71
N LEU A 28 -5.68 19.40 -4.11
CA LEU A 28 -6.45 19.59 -2.90
C LEU A 28 -7.81 18.89 -2.98
N SER A 29 -8.14 18.17 -1.91
CA SER A 29 -9.48 17.67 -1.69
C SER A 29 -10.42 18.76 -1.15
N SER A 30 -11.67 18.77 -1.60
CA SER A 30 -12.70 19.65 -1.03
C SER A 30 -13.49 18.90 0.04
N GLU A 31 -13.86 19.59 1.13
CA GLU A 31 -14.78 19.09 2.16
C GLU A 31 -16.26 19.27 1.78
N MET A 32 -16.55 19.76 0.57
CA MET A 32 -17.92 19.97 0.11
C MET A 32 -18.69 18.63 0.03
N PRO A 33 -19.98 18.59 0.38
CA PRO A 33 -20.79 17.39 0.29
C PRO A 33 -20.73 16.77 -1.10
N GLY A 34 -20.28 15.51 -1.18
CA GLY A 34 -20.12 14.77 -2.44
C GLY A 34 -18.69 14.69 -2.97
N PHE A 35 -17.73 15.44 -2.41
CA PHE A 35 -16.31 15.23 -2.70
C PHE A 35 -15.77 14.05 -1.89
N LYS A 36 -15.09 13.13 -2.59
CA LYS A 36 -14.42 11.96 -2.03
C LYS A 36 -12.92 12.27 -2.03
N GLY A 37 -12.18 11.82 -1.01
CA GLY A 37 -10.76 12.18 -0.84
C GLY A 37 -9.88 11.82 -2.04
N THR A 38 -8.70 12.43 -2.14
CA THR A 38 -7.79 12.30 -3.29
C THR A 38 -7.49 10.84 -3.64
N ILE A 39 -7.29 9.99 -2.64
CA ILE A 39 -7.05 8.57 -2.83
C ILE A 39 -8.10 7.79 -2.05
N HIS A 40 -8.90 7.01 -2.78
CA HIS A 40 -9.91 6.14 -2.23
C HIS A 40 -9.30 4.94 -1.48
N LEU A 41 -10.11 4.31 -0.64
CA LEU A 41 -9.73 3.16 0.14
C LEU A 41 -9.28 2.01 -0.77
N HIS A 42 -8.04 1.58 -0.61
CA HIS A 42 -7.48 0.44 -1.31
C HIS A 42 -6.38 -0.23 -0.47
N MET A 43 -5.82 -1.33 -0.96
CA MET A 43 -4.73 -2.05 -0.33
C MET A 43 -3.70 -2.48 -1.37
N ASP A 44 -2.43 -2.50 -0.96
CA ASP A 44 -1.32 -2.93 -1.81
C ASP A 44 -0.83 -4.34 -1.45
N VAL A 45 -0.34 -5.05 -2.46
CA VAL A 45 0.21 -6.42 -2.35
C VAL A 45 1.62 -6.42 -1.75
N ALA A 46 2.34 -5.32 -1.88
CA ALA A 46 3.70 -5.14 -1.39
C ALA A 46 3.75 -4.02 -0.33
N ASP A 47 4.85 -3.92 0.40
CA ASP A 47 5.07 -2.77 1.27
C ASP A 47 5.35 -1.53 0.41
N ALA A 48 4.97 -0.35 0.88
CA ALA A 48 5.18 0.90 0.17
C ALA A 48 5.74 1.98 1.10
N ALA A 49 6.61 2.83 0.55
CA ALA A 49 7.07 4.05 1.19
C ALA A 49 6.61 5.25 0.36
N ASN A 50 5.71 6.07 0.91
CA ASN A 50 5.23 7.30 0.28
C ASN A 50 5.95 8.50 0.88
N ILE A 51 6.62 9.29 0.05
CA ILE A 51 7.40 10.46 0.46
C ILE A 51 6.77 11.71 -0.12
N MET A 52 6.41 12.66 0.76
CA MET A 52 5.88 13.97 0.36
C MET A 52 7.01 14.86 -0.13
N MET A 53 7.15 14.99 -1.45
CA MET A 53 8.25 15.72 -2.09
C MET A 53 7.96 17.21 -2.24
N HIS A 54 6.70 17.57 -2.47
CA HIS A 54 6.28 18.94 -2.64
C HIS A 54 4.84 19.12 -2.21
N ALA A 55 4.51 20.30 -1.69
CA ALA A 55 3.13 20.74 -1.63
C ALA A 55 3.03 22.25 -1.83
N GLU A 56 1.94 22.68 -2.45
CA GLU A 56 1.61 24.08 -2.60
C GLU A 56 1.20 24.66 -1.24
N ARG A 57 2.01 25.58 -0.73
CA ARG A 57 1.75 26.26 0.54
C ARG A 57 0.79 27.42 0.29
N ARG A 58 -0.45 27.37 0.81
CA ARG A 58 -1.34 28.52 0.72
C ARG A 58 -1.21 29.43 1.94
N PRO A 59 -1.42 30.76 1.77
CA PRO A 59 -1.31 31.72 2.87
C PRO A 59 -2.31 31.51 4.01
N THR A 60 -3.41 30.81 3.74
CA THR A 60 -4.47 30.47 4.69
C THR A 60 -4.18 29.22 5.52
N ASP A 61 -3.14 28.46 5.14
CA ASP A 61 -2.84 27.17 5.73
C ASP A 61 -2.03 27.42 7.02
N GLY A 62 -2.75 27.65 8.13
CA GLY A 62 -2.15 27.74 9.46
C GLY A 62 -1.61 26.40 9.98
N GLY A 63 -1.83 25.30 9.25
CA GLY A 63 -1.36 23.96 9.58
C GLY A 63 -0.10 23.57 8.80
N GLU A 64 0.80 22.84 9.46
CA GLU A 64 2.01 22.27 8.81
C GLU A 64 1.71 20.98 8.03
N SER A 65 0.50 20.43 8.18
CA SER A 65 0.07 19.16 7.60
C SER A 65 -0.54 19.35 6.22
N LEU A 66 -0.14 18.52 5.26
CA LEU A 66 -0.42 18.66 3.83
C LEU A 66 -1.32 17.54 3.29
N ALA A 67 -1.29 16.38 3.94
CA ALA A 67 -2.20 15.27 3.65
C ALA A 67 -2.57 14.53 4.94
N VAL A 68 -3.75 13.95 4.94
CA VAL A 68 -4.27 13.09 6.02
C VAL A 68 -4.43 11.69 5.48
N TRP A 69 -3.86 10.73 6.21
CA TRP A 69 -3.90 9.32 5.88
C TRP A 69 -4.72 8.58 6.92
N ASP A 70 -5.68 7.78 6.47
CA ASP A 70 -6.31 6.79 7.32
C ASP A 70 -5.76 5.42 6.93
N ILE A 71 -5.05 4.75 7.84
CA ILE A 71 -4.46 3.43 7.63
C ILE A 71 -5.08 2.44 8.59
N TYR A 72 -5.52 1.29 8.09
CA TYR A 72 -6.11 0.22 8.90
C TYR A 72 -5.17 -0.98 8.99
N ARG A 73 -5.31 -1.74 10.07
CA ARG A 73 -4.62 -3.02 10.25
C ARG A 73 -4.98 -3.99 9.13
N ALA A 74 -3.99 -4.74 8.65
CA ALA A 74 -4.20 -5.77 7.63
C ALA A 74 -5.21 -6.83 8.08
N GLU A 75 -5.22 -7.19 9.37
CA GLU A 75 -6.14 -8.19 9.93
C GLU A 75 -7.60 -7.72 9.94
N ASP A 76 -7.84 -6.41 9.87
CA ASP A 76 -9.19 -5.83 9.86
C ASP A 76 -9.77 -5.74 8.44
N ALA A 77 -9.00 -6.06 7.39
CA ALA A 77 -9.46 -6.03 5.99
C ALA A 77 -10.73 -6.86 5.73
N PRO A 78 -10.91 -8.09 6.26
CA PRO A 78 -12.17 -8.84 6.10
C PRO A 78 -13.37 -8.12 6.73
N LYS A 79 -13.20 -7.51 7.91
CA LYS A 79 -14.27 -6.76 8.59
C LYS A 79 -14.65 -5.51 7.80
N ILE A 80 -13.67 -4.84 7.20
CA ILE A 80 -13.90 -3.69 6.31
C ILE A 80 -14.72 -4.12 5.09
N ARG A 81 -14.39 -5.26 4.46
CA ARG A 81 -15.19 -5.81 3.35
C ARG A 81 -16.63 -6.08 3.79
N ASP A 82 -16.83 -6.69 4.95
CA ASP A 82 -18.17 -6.98 5.48
C ASP A 82 -18.95 -5.70 5.83
N PHE A 83 -18.27 -4.67 6.32
CA PHE A 83 -18.87 -3.35 6.54
C PHE A 83 -19.35 -2.74 5.21
N ILE A 84 -18.51 -2.76 4.17
CA ILE A 84 -18.90 -2.23 2.85
C ILE A 84 -20.09 -3.01 2.30
N ARG A 85 -20.06 -4.35 2.36
CA ARG A 85 -21.19 -5.21 1.96
C ARG A 85 -22.46 -4.94 2.74
N LYS A 86 -22.38 -4.50 3.99
CA LYS A 86 -23.56 -4.23 4.82
C LYS A 86 -24.19 -2.89 4.48
N TYR A 87 -23.38 -1.85 4.31
CA TYR A 87 -23.83 -0.46 4.23
C TYR A 87 -23.90 0.12 2.82
N PHE A 88 -23.15 -0.42 1.87
CA PHE A 88 -23.08 0.04 0.49
C PHE A 88 -23.65 -1.00 -0.49
N LYS A 89 -24.61 -1.82 -0.03
CA LYS A 89 -25.19 -2.96 -0.80
C LYS A 89 -25.58 -2.60 -2.23
N ASP A 90 -26.20 -1.44 -2.40
CA ASP A 90 -26.70 -0.99 -3.71
C ASP A 90 -25.56 -0.62 -4.68
N GLU A 91 -24.40 -0.20 -4.15
CA GLU A 91 -23.17 0.09 -4.91
C GLU A 91 -22.32 -1.18 -5.12
N CYS A 92 -22.54 -2.24 -4.33
CA CYS A 92 -21.77 -3.48 -4.35
C CYS A 92 -22.21 -4.49 -5.44
N VAL A 93 -23.37 -4.30 -6.07
CA VAL A 93 -24.04 -5.31 -6.91
C VAL A 93 -23.17 -5.79 -8.10
N LEU A 94 -22.22 -4.98 -8.55
CA LEU A 94 -21.36 -5.27 -9.70
C LEU A 94 -19.86 -5.37 -9.36
N ILE A 95 -19.50 -5.37 -8.06
CA ILE A 95 -18.10 -5.28 -7.62
C ILE A 95 -17.69 -6.57 -6.89
N ASP A 96 -16.69 -7.28 -7.45
CA ASP A 96 -16.16 -8.53 -6.87
C ASP A 96 -15.38 -8.29 -5.56
N ASP A 97 -14.34 -7.43 -5.59
CA ASP A 97 -13.66 -6.97 -4.36
C ASP A 97 -13.83 -5.46 -4.19
N LEU A 98 -14.45 -5.12 -3.06
CA LEU A 98 -14.86 -3.78 -2.67
C LEU A 98 -13.68 -2.89 -2.24
N ILE A 99 -12.56 -3.49 -1.82
CA ILE A 99 -11.33 -2.74 -1.49
C ILE A 99 -10.48 -2.57 -2.75
N HIS A 100 -10.38 -3.59 -3.61
CA HIS A 100 -9.60 -3.48 -4.85
C HIS A 100 -10.26 -2.63 -5.92
N SER A 101 -11.57 -2.38 -5.83
CA SER A 101 -12.29 -1.49 -6.75
C SER A 101 -11.94 -0.01 -6.59
N GLN A 102 -11.31 0.37 -5.47
CA GLN A 102 -10.97 1.76 -5.13
C GLN A 102 -12.18 2.71 -5.25
N ALA A 103 -13.38 2.21 -4.99
CA ALA A 103 -14.62 2.96 -5.22
C ALA A 103 -15.08 3.79 -4.01
N PHE A 104 -14.59 3.44 -2.81
CA PHE A 104 -15.09 3.96 -1.54
C PHE A 104 -14.09 4.88 -0.86
N TYR A 105 -14.58 5.94 -0.24
CA TYR A 105 -13.83 6.78 0.68
C TYR A 105 -14.63 6.90 1.97
N PHE A 106 -13.99 6.61 3.10
CA PHE A 106 -14.65 6.66 4.40
C PHE A 106 -14.46 8.03 5.04
N ASP A 107 -15.52 8.83 5.03
CA ASP A 107 -15.56 10.08 5.78
C ASP A 107 -15.57 9.85 7.31
N TYR A 108 -15.60 10.93 8.08
CA TYR A 108 -15.65 10.85 9.54
C TYR A 108 -16.82 10.01 10.06
N HIS A 109 -18.01 10.13 9.46
CA HIS A 109 -19.20 9.41 9.88
C HIS A 109 -19.08 7.91 9.61
N THR A 110 -18.58 7.54 8.43
CA THR A 110 -18.36 6.17 8.00
C THR A 110 -17.30 5.50 8.86
N ARG A 111 -16.18 6.17 9.14
CA ARG A 111 -15.13 5.68 10.04
C ARG A 111 -15.64 5.49 11.47
N SER A 112 -16.45 6.42 11.97
CA SER A 112 -17.07 6.31 13.31
C SER A 112 -18.03 5.12 13.39
N LEU A 113 -18.80 4.86 12.33
CA LEU A 113 -19.71 3.72 12.25
C LEU A 113 -18.96 2.39 12.17
N LEU A 114 -17.91 2.33 11.34
CA LEU A 114 -17.01 1.19 11.21
C LEU A 114 -16.40 0.81 12.57
N SER A 115 -15.91 1.80 13.32
CA SER A 115 -15.37 1.60 14.66
C SER A 115 -16.44 1.08 15.63
N ARG A 116 -17.62 1.69 15.66
CA ARG A 116 -18.68 1.32 16.60
C ARG A 116 -19.24 -0.08 16.38
N GLU A 117 -19.43 -0.48 15.11
CA GLU A 117 -20.12 -1.74 14.80
C GLU A 117 -19.20 -2.92 14.52
N PHE A 118 -18.04 -2.67 13.92
CA PHE A 118 -17.10 -3.73 13.54
C PHE A 118 -15.83 -3.72 14.42
N GLY A 119 -15.70 -2.74 15.33
CA GLY A 119 -14.54 -2.62 16.23
C GLY A 119 -13.24 -2.27 15.50
N VAL A 120 -13.33 -1.82 14.24
CA VAL A 120 -12.16 -1.51 13.41
C VAL A 120 -11.75 -0.06 13.64
N VAL A 121 -10.52 0.15 14.08
CA VAL A 121 -9.94 1.46 14.33
C VAL A 121 -8.64 1.56 13.53
N GLY A 122 -8.56 2.57 12.69
CA GLY A 122 -7.35 2.92 11.95
C GLY A 122 -6.52 3.99 12.63
N TRP A 123 -5.35 4.26 12.07
CA TRP A 123 -4.49 5.39 12.41
C TRP A 123 -4.78 6.56 11.47
N CYS A 124 -5.05 7.72 12.05
CA CYS A 124 -5.12 8.99 11.34
C CYS A 124 -3.75 9.68 11.43
N ILE A 125 -3.03 9.73 10.30
CA ILE A 125 -1.66 10.24 10.23
C ILE A 125 -1.64 11.51 9.39
N TYR A 126 -1.04 12.57 9.94
CA TYR A 126 -0.87 13.83 9.25
C TYR A 126 0.52 13.89 8.63
N GLN A 127 0.59 13.88 7.31
CA GLN A 127 1.85 13.95 6.56
C GLN A 127 2.27 15.40 6.33
N ARG A 128 3.53 15.71 6.60
CA ARG A 128 4.17 17.00 6.32
C ARG A 128 5.18 16.88 5.18
N LEU A 129 5.72 18.01 4.75
CA LEU A 129 6.71 18.05 3.68
C LEU A 129 7.97 17.30 4.11
N GLY A 130 8.43 16.36 3.28
CA GLY A 130 9.58 15.50 3.57
C GLY A 130 9.27 14.27 4.41
N ASP A 131 8.07 14.12 4.96
CA ASP A 131 7.69 12.92 5.70
C ASP A 131 7.57 11.71 4.78
N ALA A 132 8.08 10.57 5.26
CA ALA A 132 7.93 9.27 4.63
C ALA A 132 6.94 8.41 5.44
N ILE A 133 5.85 8.00 4.81
CA ILE A 133 4.86 7.09 5.38
C ILE A 133 5.10 5.69 4.83
N PHE A 134 5.36 4.75 5.73
CA PHE A 134 5.51 3.33 5.42
C PHE A 134 4.18 2.62 5.59
N ILE A 135 3.75 1.92 4.55
CA ILE A 135 2.49 1.17 4.49
C ILE A 135 2.84 -0.30 4.32
N PRO A 136 2.62 -1.14 5.34
CA PRO A 136 2.83 -2.57 5.21
C PRO A 136 1.86 -3.21 4.22
N ALA A 137 2.33 -4.25 3.54
CA ALA A 137 1.51 -5.04 2.63
C ALA A 137 0.23 -5.54 3.30
N GLY A 138 -0.90 -5.34 2.63
CA GLY A 138 -2.22 -5.76 3.11
C GLY A 138 -2.94 -4.79 4.03
N CYS A 139 -2.31 -3.68 4.45
CA CYS A 139 -3.02 -2.62 5.15
C CYS A 139 -3.93 -1.86 4.17
N ALA A 140 -5.21 -1.71 4.50
CA ALA A 140 -6.09 -0.83 3.75
C ALA A 140 -5.83 0.62 4.13
N TYR A 141 -5.82 1.55 3.17
CA TYR A 141 -5.61 2.96 3.43
C TYR A 141 -6.28 3.89 2.43
N GLN A 142 -6.50 5.13 2.83
CA GLN A 142 -7.05 6.23 2.01
C GLN A 142 -6.33 7.54 2.35
N VAL A 143 -6.37 8.50 1.42
CA VAL A 143 -5.66 9.78 1.57
C VAL A 143 -6.54 10.96 1.20
N PHE A 144 -6.47 11.99 2.04
CA PHE A 144 -7.10 13.28 1.83
C PHE A 144 -6.04 14.37 1.77
N ASN A 145 -5.86 14.98 0.60
CA ASN A 145 -4.90 16.08 0.46
C ASN A 145 -5.50 17.39 0.99
N LEU A 146 -4.80 18.03 1.92
CA LEU A 146 -5.09 19.38 2.45
C LEU A 146 -4.44 20.49 1.62
N ALA A 147 -3.57 20.14 0.67
CA ALA A 147 -2.91 21.02 -0.28
C ALA A 147 -2.68 20.30 -1.61
N ASP A 148 -2.31 21.03 -2.67
CA ASP A 148 -1.84 20.38 -3.90
C ASP A 148 -0.48 19.74 -3.60
N CYS A 149 -0.35 18.44 -3.83
CA CYS A 149 0.76 17.63 -3.34
C CYS A 149 1.41 16.80 -4.46
N ILE A 150 2.73 16.62 -4.36
CA ILE A 150 3.52 15.71 -5.18
C ILE A 150 4.20 14.71 -4.25
N ASN A 151 3.89 13.43 -4.47
CA ASN A 151 4.44 12.32 -3.70
C ASN A 151 5.22 11.38 -4.61
N VAL A 152 6.32 10.82 -4.08
CA VAL A 152 7.04 9.71 -4.69
C VAL A 152 6.78 8.47 -3.85
N VAL A 153 6.37 7.39 -4.50
CA VAL A 153 6.12 6.10 -3.86
C VAL A 153 7.09 5.06 -4.39
N CYS A 154 7.71 4.33 -3.48
CA CYS A 154 8.55 3.19 -3.80
C CYS A 154 7.95 1.94 -3.16
N ASP A 155 7.71 0.90 -3.97
CA ASP A 155 7.28 -0.39 -3.48
C ASP A 155 8.51 -1.21 -3.07
N PHE A 156 8.38 -1.99 -2.01
CA PHE A 156 9.42 -2.91 -1.56
C PHE A 156 8.80 -4.16 -0.94
N VAL A 157 9.61 -5.20 -0.76
CA VAL A 157 9.19 -6.42 -0.06
C VAL A 157 10.13 -6.64 1.10
N SER A 158 9.61 -6.47 2.31
CA SER A 158 10.30 -6.82 3.54
C SER A 158 10.15 -8.32 3.86
N PRO A 159 11.13 -8.93 4.54
CA PRO A 159 10.99 -10.30 5.06
C PRO A 159 9.76 -10.48 5.96
N GLU A 160 9.44 -9.47 6.77
CA GLU A 160 8.34 -9.49 7.74
C GLU A 160 6.96 -9.52 7.07
N SER A 161 6.84 -8.95 5.87
CA SER A 161 5.59 -8.95 5.10
C SER A 161 5.48 -10.12 4.13
N MET A 162 6.49 -11.00 4.03
CA MET A 162 6.55 -12.04 3.00
C MET A 162 5.31 -12.94 2.96
N ASP A 163 4.88 -13.46 4.11
CA ASP A 163 3.72 -14.35 4.19
C ASP A 163 2.44 -13.64 3.74
N ARG A 164 2.29 -12.35 4.11
CA ARG A 164 1.16 -11.52 3.68
C ARG A 164 1.21 -11.24 2.17
N CYS A 165 2.36 -10.83 1.64
CA CYS A 165 2.55 -10.59 0.21
C CYS A 165 2.23 -11.85 -0.61
N LEU A 166 2.63 -13.02 -0.12
CA LEU A 166 2.32 -14.31 -0.76
C LEU A 166 0.83 -14.64 -0.72
N ALA A 167 0.18 -14.46 0.43
CA ALA A 167 -1.26 -14.68 0.56
C ALA A 167 -2.05 -13.75 -0.37
N LEU A 168 -1.76 -12.45 -0.33
CA LEU A 168 -2.41 -11.45 -1.19
C LEU A 168 -2.16 -11.73 -2.67
N THR A 169 -0.94 -12.09 -3.06
CA THR A 169 -0.64 -12.44 -4.46
C THR A 169 -1.48 -13.64 -4.93
N ARG A 170 -1.73 -14.63 -4.05
CA ARG A 170 -2.62 -15.76 -4.36
C ARG A 170 -4.08 -15.33 -4.48
N GLU A 171 -4.59 -14.54 -3.54
CA GLU A 171 -5.96 -14.01 -3.57
C GLU A 171 -6.21 -13.23 -4.87
N PHE A 172 -5.33 -12.28 -5.19
CA PHE A 172 -5.39 -11.52 -6.44
C PHE A 172 -5.33 -12.42 -7.68
N ARG A 173 -4.55 -13.51 -7.64
CA ARG A 173 -4.45 -14.45 -8.76
C ARG A 173 -5.74 -15.25 -8.96
N GLU A 174 -6.36 -15.75 -7.89
CA GLU A 174 -7.62 -16.47 -7.96
C GLU A 174 -8.76 -15.58 -8.46
N GLU A 175 -8.75 -14.30 -8.08
CA GLU A 175 -9.68 -13.29 -8.60
C GLU A 175 -9.43 -12.97 -10.07
N ASN A 176 -8.17 -12.75 -10.47
CA ASN A 176 -7.80 -12.45 -11.84
C ASN A 176 -7.96 -13.66 -12.78
N GLN A 177 -7.93 -14.91 -12.31
CA GLN A 177 -8.26 -16.06 -13.15
C GLN A 177 -9.71 -16.05 -13.63
N LYS A 178 -10.62 -15.34 -12.94
CA LYS A 178 -11.98 -15.08 -13.41
C LYS A 178 -12.03 -13.97 -14.48
N LYS A 179 -10.99 -13.14 -14.59
CA LYS A 179 -10.87 -11.99 -15.50
C LYS A 179 -9.57 -12.09 -16.30
N THR A 180 -9.64 -12.82 -17.41
CA THR A 180 -8.68 -12.90 -18.53
C THR A 180 -7.52 -11.87 -18.48
N TRP A 181 -6.31 -12.34 -18.09
CA TRP A 181 -4.98 -11.70 -18.16
C TRP A 181 -4.55 -10.61 -17.14
N LYS A 182 -3.55 -10.97 -16.31
CA LYS A 182 -2.27 -10.24 -16.12
C LYS A 182 -1.25 -11.21 -15.50
N GLU A 183 -0.04 -11.31 -16.06
CA GLU A 183 1.08 -12.07 -15.46
C GLU A 183 1.40 -11.55 -14.06
N GLU A 184 2.01 -12.38 -13.20
CA GLU A 184 2.44 -12.02 -11.83
C GLU A 184 3.30 -10.74 -11.84
N VAL A 185 2.66 -9.58 -11.67
CA VAL A 185 3.32 -8.25 -11.72
C VAL A 185 4.41 -8.13 -10.66
N SER A 186 4.28 -8.86 -9.54
CA SER A 186 5.26 -8.84 -8.46
C SER A 186 6.37 -9.90 -8.58
N GLN A 187 6.26 -10.95 -9.40
CA GLN A 187 7.25 -12.05 -9.49
C GLN A 187 7.80 -12.51 -8.12
N LEU A 188 6.96 -12.55 -7.08
CA LEU A 188 7.40 -12.71 -5.69
C LEU A 188 8.18 -14.01 -5.45
N SER A 189 7.75 -15.09 -6.10
CA SER A 189 8.45 -16.39 -6.07
C SER A 189 9.88 -16.30 -6.62
N THR A 190 10.08 -15.55 -7.71
CA THR A 190 11.37 -15.30 -8.34
C THR A 190 12.27 -14.44 -7.45
N MET A 191 11.72 -13.38 -6.83
CA MET A 191 12.42 -12.55 -5.83
C MET A 191 13.01 -13.41 -4.71
N MET A 192 12.19 -14.27 -4.10
CA MET A 192 12.63 -15.14 -3.01
C MET A 192 13.72 -16.12 -3.47
N ARG A 193 13.57 -16.70 -4.67
CA ARG A 193 14.57 -17.61 -5.22
C ARG A 193 15.93 -16.94 -5.39
N PHE A 194 15.97 -15.73 -5.95
CA PHE A 194 17.24 -15.02 -6.16
C PHE A 194 17.85 -14.52 -4.84
N CYS A 195 17.04 -14.07 -3.89
CA CYS A 195 17.50 -13.74 -2.55
C CYS A 195 18.18 -14.95 -1.89
N TRP A 196 17.54 -16.11 -1.89
CA TRP A 196 18.12 -17.35 -1.36
C TRP A 196 19.46 -17.70 -2.03
N LEU A 197 19.51 -17.69 -3.36
CA LEU A 197 20.74 -18.02 -4.10
C LEU A 197 21.90 -17.05 -3.79
N ASN A 198 21.60 -15.77 -3.63
CA ASN A 198 22.59 -14.74 -3.31
C ASN A 198 23.12 -14.91 -1.87
N LEU A 199 22.22 -15.15 -0.91
CA LEU A 199 22.59 -15.41 0.48
C LEU A 199 23.46 -16.67 0.61
N ARG A 200 23.09 -17.78 -0.05
CA ARG A 200 23.90 -19.01 -0.05
C ARG A 200 25.32 -18.80 -0.58
N LYS A 201 25.46 -18.07 -1.69
CA LYS A 201 26.79 -17.73 -2.22
C LYS A 201 27.59 -16.86 -1.26
N THR A 202 26.93 -15.93 -0.58
CA THR A 202 27.57 -15.05 0.40
C THR A 202 28.08 -15.84 1.60
N GLU A 203 27.28 -16.80 2.11
CA GLU A 203 27.68 -17.73 3.17
C GLU A 203 28.90 -18.58 2.74
N GLU A 204 28.87 -19.16 1.55
CA GLU A 204 29.99 -19.95 1.00
C GLU A 204 31.28 -19.11 0.90
N ASN A 205 31.17 -17.86 0.44
CA ASN A 205 32.31 -16.95 0.35
C ASN A 205 32.86 -16.56 1.73
N MET A 206 31.99 -16.28 2.70
CA MET A 206 32.40 -15.97 4.08
C MET A 206 33.13 -17.18 4.70
N ALA A 207 32.57 -18.38 4.56
CA ALA A 207 33.19 -19.61 5.07
C ALA A 207 34.57 -19.87 4.46
N ALA A 208 34.74 -19.60 3.15
CA ALA A 208 36.03 -19.72 2.46
C ALA A 208 37.06 -18.66 2.89
N THR A 209 36.60 -17.50 3.38
CA THR A 209 37.48 -16.42 3.87
C THR A 209 37.93 -16.69 5.31
N ASP A 210 37.09 -17.33 6.13
CA ASP A 210 37.42 -17.71 7.51
C ASP A 210 38.37 -18.92 7.62
N THR A 211 38.65 -19.61 6.50
CA THR A 211 39.59 -20.74 6.43
C THR A 211 41.01 -20.37 5.96
N GLN A 212 41.29 -19.08 5.76
CA GLN A 212 42.62 -18.53 5.42
C GLN A 212 43.25 -17.78 6.60
#